data_AF-A0A518IE23-F1
#
_entry.id   AF-A0A518IE23-F1
#
_cell.length_a   1.000
_cell.length_b   1.000
_cell.length_c   1.000
_cell.angle_alpha   90.00
_cell.angle_beta   90.00
_cell.angle_gamma   90.00
#
_symmetry.space_group_name_H-M   'P 1'
#
loop_
_entity.id
_entity.type
_entity.pdbx_description
1 polymer ?
#
loop_
_entity_poly.entity_id
_entity_poly.type
_entity_poly.pdbx_seq_one_letter_code
_entity_poly.pdbx_strand_id
1 'polypeptide(L)'
;MLISNWLSSLVSRIRRRPRYNSRARRAIRKRWQAIQQNRLTTVDRLEDRTLLTAQIIDNGDTGFSQTGTWISASGNPTFYQGDYSYVDGVGGTGQNTSSWAFSNLSAGTYRVSGTWVPEPNGGATNMPVTISGIVGGDVSMSVNEQVLEHDLFDDGFYWQDLGYFQQWHNYSNDFR
;
A
#
# COMPACT_ATOMS: atom_id res chain seq x y z
N MET A 1 -13.27 27.62 -16.05
CA MET A 1 -12.71 28.90 -15.56
C MET A 1 -13.86 29.88 -15.39
N LEU A 2 -14.29 30.14 -14.14
CA LEU A 2 -15.32 31.12 -13.81
C LEU A 2 -15.00 31.66 -12.41
N ILE A 3 -14.59 32.93 -12.36
CA ILE A 3 -14.33 33.70 -11.15
C ILE A 3 -15.62 34.48 -10.86
N SER A 4 -16.25 34.23 -9.71
CA SER A 4 -17.33 35.08 -9.21
C SER A 4 -17.01 35.56 -7.80
N ASN A 5 -16.51 36.79 -7.73
CA ASN A 5 -16.42 37.63 -6.55
C ASN A 5 -17.81 37.83 -5.92
N TRP A 6 -17.90 37.74 -4.58
CA TRP A 6 -18.93 38.42 -3.79
C TRP A 6 -18.33 38.93 -2.47
N LEU A 7 -17.93 40.20 -2.49
CA LEU A 7 -17.98 41.14 -1.36
C LEU A 7 -19.38 41.77 -1.44
N SER A 8 -20.21 42.06 -0.43
CA SER A 8 -20.08 42.16 1.02
C SER A 8 -21.51 42.27 1.59
N SER A 9 -21.76 41.78 2.81
CA SER A 9 -22.72 42.39 3.74
C SER A 9 -22.61 41.72 5.12
N LEU A 10 -21.52 41.99 5.83
CA LEU A 10 -21.45 41.72 7.26
C LEU A 10 -21.94 42.96 8.00
N VAL A 11 -23.22 42.95 8.37
CA VAL A 11 -23.78 43.88 9.36
C VAL A 11 -23.09 43.61 10.68
N SER A 12 -22.04 44.38 10.99
CA SER A 12 -21.36 44.27 12.28
C SER A 12 -22.21 44.96 13.35
N ARG A 13 -23.07 44.20 14.03
CA ARG A 13 -23.64 44.59 15.31
C ARG A 13 -22.46 44.73 16.28
N ILE A 14 -22.07 45.97 16.61
CA ILE A 14 -20.93 46.27 17.49
C ILE A 14 -21.23 45.73 18.89
N ARG A 15 -20.85 44.47 19.14
CA ARG A 15 -20.63 43.96 20.49
C ARG A 15 -19.25 44.45 20.91
N ARG A 16 -19.18 45.15 22.03
CA ARG A 16 -17.99 45.79 22.62
C ARG A 16 -16.71 44.99 22.33
N ARG A 17 -15.74 45.58 21.63
CA ARG A 17 -14.41 44.98 21.46
C ARG A 17 -13.82 44.72 22.85
N PRO A 18 -13.49 43.47 23.23
CA PRO A 18 -12.91 43.21 24.53
C PRO A 18 -11.59 43.98 24.67
N ARG A 19 -11.48 44.82 25.71
CA ARG A 19 -10.22 45.51 26.02
C ARG A 19 -9.28 44.51 26.70
N TYR A 20 -8.43 43.86 25.90
CA TYR A 20 -7.40 42.97 26.41
C TYR A 20 -6.22 43.77 26.96
N ASN A 21 -5.90 43.58 28.24
CA ASN A 21 -4.64 44.05 28.83
C ASN A 21 -3.44 43.31 28.21
N SER A 22 -2.22 43.81 28.45
CA SER A 22 -0.98 43.28 27.86
C SER A 22 -0.79 41.78 28.15
N ARG A 23 -1.17 41.34 29.36
CA ARG A 23 -1.13 39.94 29.79
C ARG A 23 -2.06 39.06 28.95
N ALA A 24 -3.31 39.48 28.76
CA ALA A 24 -4.28 38.75 27.94
C ALA A 24 -3.84 38.66 26.47
N ARG A 25 -3.30 39.74 25.89
CA ARG A 25 -2.75 39.72 24.52
C ARG A 25 -1.57 38.76 24.39
N ARG A 26 -0.69 38.70 25.39
CA ARG A 26 0.44 37.74 25.41
C ARG A 26 -0.04 36.30 25.52
N ALA A 27 -1.05 36.03 26.36
CA ALA A 27 -1.64 34.71 26.49
C ALA A 27 -2.30 34.24 25.18
N ILE A 28 -3.05 35.12 24.51
CA ILE A 28 -3.65 34.84 23.20
C ILE A 28 -2.57 34.53 22.16
N ARG A 29 -1.51 35.34 22.06
CA ARG A 29 -0.39 35.09 21.14
C ARG A 29 0.29 33.74 21.40
N LYS A 30 0.57 33.41 22.66
CA LYS A 30 1.15 32.11 23.02
C LYS A 30 0.25 30.94 22.62
N ARG A 31 -1.07 31.06 22.84
CA ARG A 31 -2.05 30.05 22.40
C ARG A 31 -2.07 29.88 20.89
N TRP A 32 -2.07 30.98 20.14
CA TRP A 32 -1.99 30.92 18.67
C TRP A 32 -0.67 30.31 18.18
N GLN A 33 0.45 30.68 18.78
CA GLN A 33 1.75 30.08 18.47
C GLN A 33 1.76 28.58 18.77
N ALA A 34 1.22 28.15 19.91
CA ALA A 34 1.09 26.74 20.24
C ALA A 34 0.18 25.99 19.25
N ILE A 35 -0.93 26.59 18.81
CA ILE A 35 -1.81 25.99 17.79
C ILE A 35 -1.10 25.87 16.44
N GLN A 36 -0.36 26.91 16.02
CA GLN A 36 0.40 26.87 14.76
C GLN A 36 1.55 25.86 14.83
N GLN A 37 2.28 25.82 15.93
CA GLN A 37 3.37 24.86 16.16
C GLN A 37 2.83 23.43 16.26
N ASN A 38 1.73 23.20 16.95
CA ASN A 38 1.07 21.89 16.99
C ASN A 38 0.56 21.48 15.61
N ARG A 39 0.01 22.42 14.82
CA ARG A 39 -0.42 22.15 13.45
C ARG A 39 0.75 21.77 12.56
N LEU A 40 1.87 22.50 12.60
CA LEU A 40 3.08 22.19 11.84
C LEU A 40 3.67 20.84 12.27
N THR A 41 3.88 20.62 13.58
CA THR A 41 4.41 19.34 14.07
C THR A 41 3.49 18.15 13.80
N THR A 42 2.17 18.34 13.81
CA THR A 42 1.23 17.26 13.47
C THR A 42 1.20 17.01 11.97
N VAL A 43 1.21 18.05 11.12
CA VAL A 43 1.26 17.89 9.65
C VAL A 43 2.60 17.27 9.24
N ASP A 44 3.73 17.79 9.72
CA ASP A 44 5.05 17.22 9.46
C ASP A 44 5.13 15.76 9.92
N ARG A 45 4.59 15.42 11.11
CA ARG A 45 4.55 14.02 11.58
C ARG A 45 3.54 13.15 10.81
N LEU A 46 2.52 13.73 10.19
CA LEU A 46 1.56 13.01 9.35
C LEU A 46 2.07 12.84 7.92
N GLU A 47 2.89 13.75 7.42
CA GLU A 47 3.55 13.69 6.11
C GLU A 47 4.84 12.85 6.16
N ASP A 48 5.59 12.90 7.28
CA ASP A 48 6.77 12.06 7.60
C ASP A 48 6.36 10.66 8.11
N ARG A 49 5.09 10.48 8.51
CA ARG A 49 4.37 9.20 8.39
C ARG A 49 3.99 8.99 6.93
N THR A 50 5.00 9.10 6.06
CA THR A 50 5.00 8.76 4.65
C THR A 50 3.89 7.78 4.36
N LEU A 51 3.00 8.17 3.45
CA LEU A 51 2.08 7.27 2.77
C LEU A 51 2.87 6.00 2.41
N LEU A 52 2.75 4.95 3.21
CA LEU A 52 3.13 3.61 2.83
C LEU A 52 2.03 3.18 1.87
N THR A 53 2.03 3.77 0.68
CA THR A 53 1.20 3.30 -0.40
C THR A 53 1.67 1.88 -0.68
N ALA A 54 0.76 0.93 -0.55
CA ALA A 54 1.05 -0.43 -0.92
C ALA A 54 1.58 -0.43 -2.36
N GLN A 55 2.71 -1.09 -2.58
CA GLN A 55 3.11 -1.42 -3.95
C GLN A 55 2.30 -2.66 -4.33
N ILE A 56 1.52 -2.53 -5.40
CA ILE A 56 0.76 -3.63 -6.00
C ILE A 56 1.32 -3.80 -7.42
N ILE A 57 1.59 -5.05 -7.80
CA ILE A 57 2.06 -5.42 -9.14
C ILE A 57 1.08 -6.49 -9.65
N ASP A 58 0.31 -6.17 -10.68
CA ASP A 58 -0.57 -7.09 -11.38
C ASP A 58 0.17 -7.94 -12.43
N ASN A 59 -0.48 -8.98 -12.99
CA ASN A 59 0.10 -9.86 -14.01
C ASN A 59 0.28 -9.22 -15.40
N GLY A 60 0.27 -7.89 -15.51
CA GLY A 60 0.69 -7.12 -16.67
C GLY A 60 1.65 -5.96 -16.34
N ASP A 61 1.97 -5.78 -15.06
CA ASP A 61 2.67 -4.60 -14.57
C ASP A 61 4.20 -4.69 -14.67
N THR A 62 4.86 -3.53 -14.57
CA THR A 62 6.31 -3.47 -14.44
C THR A 62 6.76 -4.17 -13.16
N GLY A 63 7.68 -5.13 -13.29
CA GLY A 63 8.13 -5.97 -12.18
C GLY A 63 7.50 -7.37 -12.20
N PHE A 64 6.46 -7.60 -13.01
CA PHE A 64 5.95 -8.94 -13.28
C PHE A 64 6.73 -9.63 -14.40
N SER A 65 6.90 -10.95 -14.28
CA SER A 65 7.40 -11.81 -15.35
C SER A 65 6.87 -13.24 -15.21
N GLN A 66 6.84 -13.96 -16.32
CA GLN A 66 6.46 -15.37 -16.37
C GLN A 66 7.42 -16.20 -17.22
N THR A 67 7.58 -17.45 -16.83
CA THR A 67 8.23 -18.52 -17.60
C THR A 67 7.25 -19.66 -17.82
N GLY A 68 7.37 -20.35 -18.96
CA GLY A 68 6.48 -21.43 -19.35
C GLY A 68 5.31 -20.97 -20.23
N THR A 69 4.38 -21.86 -20.50
CA THR A 69 3.19 -21.60 -21.33
C THR A 69 2.00 -21.30 -20.45
N TRP A 70 1.45 -20.10 -20.56
CA TRP A 70 0.29 -19.64 -19.78
C TRP A 70 -0.89 -19.34 -20.70
N ILE A 71 -2.10 -19.54 -20.19
CA ILE A 71 -3.33 -19.06 -20.81
C ILE A 71 -3.72 -17.77 -20.10
N SER A 72 -3.87 -16.69 -20.85
CA SER A 72 -4.30 -15.39 -20.33
C SER A 72 -5.73 -15.08 -20.74
N ALA A 73 -6.50 -14.51 -19.83
CA ALA A 73 -7.88 -14.11 -20.04
C ALA A 73 -8.13 -12.73 -19.42
N SER A 74 -9.04 -11.95 -20.01
CA SER A 74 -9.31 -10.56 -19.62
C SER A 74 -10.80 -10.22 -19.72
N GLY A 75 -11.22 -9.14 -19.06
CA GLY A 75 -12.59 -8.62 -19.11
C GLY A 75 -13.49 -9.15 -17.98
N ASN A 76 -12.91 -9.76 -16.95
CA ASN A 76 -13.63 -10.25 -15.79
C ASN A 76 -13.24 -9.45 -14.54
N PRO A 77 -14.10 -8.53 -14.05
CA PRO A 77 -13.79 -7.62 -12.94
C PRO A 77 -13.67 -8.32 -11.57
N THR A 78 -13.89 -9.63 -11.50
CA THR A 78 -13.63 -10.42 -10.28
C THR A 78 -12.14 -10.66 -10.04
N PHE A 79 -11.30 -10.54 -11.08
CA PHE A 79 -9.85 -10.57 -10.96
C PHE A 79 -9.30 -9.14 -10.82
N TYR A 80 -8.18 -9.00 -10.12
CA TYR A 80 -7.52 -7.70 -9.95
C TYR A 80 -7.23 -7.09 -11.33
N GLN A 81 -7.58 -5.81 -11.51
CA GLN A 81 -7.54 -5.10 -12.80
C GLN A 81 -8.29 -5.75 -13.99
N GLY A 82 -9.02 -6.84 -13.77
CA GLY A 82 -9.92 -7.46 -14.73
C GLY A 82 -9.32 -8.54 -15.62
N ASP A 83 -8.07 -8.96 -15.39
CA ASP A 83 -7.40 -10.01 -16.14
C ASP A 83 -6.64 -10.99 -15.24
N TYR A 84 -6.23 -12.12 -15.81
CA TYR A 84 -5.54 -13.19 -15.09
C TYR A 84 -4.83 -14.14 -16.05
N SER A 85 -3.89 -14.91 -15.50
CA SER A 85 -3.22 -16.01 -16.20
C SER A 85 -3.31 -17.31 -15.40
N TYR A 86 -3.50 -18.43 -16.09
CA TYR A 86 -3.57 -19.76 -15.47
C TYR A 86 -2.91 -20.83 -16.35
N VAL A 87 -2.70 -22.00 -15.77
CA VAL A 87 -2.22 -23.20 -16.46
C VAL A 87 -3.38 -24.20 -16.51
N ASP A 88 -3.63 -24.78 -17.67
CA ASP A 88 -4.66 -25.81 -17.83
C ASP A 88 -4.15 -27.19 -17.36
N GLY A 89 -5.06 -28.02 -16.88
CA GLY A 89 -4.80 -29.36 -16.37
C GLY A 89 -4.56 -29.45 -14.86
N VAL A 90 -4.59 -30.69 -14.35
CA VAL A 90 -4.42 -31.01 -12.92
C VAL A 90 -2.99 -31.48 -12.67
N GLY A 91 -2.36 -30.96 -11.61
CA GLY A 91 -1.05 -31.44 -11.14
C GLY A 91 0.11 -30.76 -11.85
N GLY A 92 0.32 -29.47 -11.54
CA GLY A 92 1.34 -28.62 -12.15
C GLY A 92 2.69 -29.31 -12.36
N THR A 93 3.28 -29.09 -13.53
CA THR A 93 4.51 -29.78 -13.97
C THR A 93 5.79 -29.16 -13.41
N GLY A 94 5.69 -28.04 -12.69
CA GLY A 94 6.83 -27.24 -12.22
C GLY A 94 7.54 -26.45 -13.31
N GLN A 95 7.04 -26.45 -14.55
CA GLN A 95 7.64 -25.73 -15.69
C GLN A 95 7.18 -24.27 -15.79
N ASN A 96 6.10 -23.93 -15.09
CA ASN A 96 5.50 -22.61 -15.11
C ASN A 96 5.88 -21.85 -13.84
N THR A 97 6.30 -20.60 -14.00
CA THR A 97 6.63 -19.71 -12.87
C THR A 97 6.16 -18.31 -13.19
N SER A 98 5.49 -17.67 -12.24
CA SER A 98 5.22 -16.23 -12.21
C SER A 98 6.09 -15.59 -11.13
N SER A 99 6.53 -14.36 -11.36
CA SER A 99 7.43 -13.64 -10.45
C SER A 99 7.08 -12.17 -10.41
N TRP A 100 6.96 -11.63 -9.20
CA TRP A 100 6.69 -10.23 -8.92
C TRP A 100 7.88 -9.63 -8.18
N ALA A 101 8.62 -8.73 -8.84
CA ALA A 101 9.82 -8.11 -8.35
C ALA A 101 9.55 -6.66 -7.90
N PHE A 102 9.48 -6.47 -6.58
CA PHE A 102 9.35 -5.16 -5.97
C PHE A 102 10.70 -4.43 -5.97
N SER A 103 10.69 -3.14 -6.25
CA SER A 103 11.90 -2.32 -6.32
C SER A 103 11.75 -1.03 -5.53
N ASN A 104 12.88 -0.38 -5.24
CA ASN A 104 12.93 0.86 -4.46
C ASN A 104 12.30 0.72 -3.07
N LEU A 105 12.40 -0.47 -2.47
CA LEU A 105 11.96 -0.73 -1.10
C LEU A 105 12.95 -0.10 -0.11
N SER A 106 12.43 0.74 0.78
CA SER A 106 13.16 1.19 1.96
C SER A 106 13.46 0.03 2.90
N ALA A 107 14.44 0.18 3.80
CA ALA A 107 14.61 -0.81 4.86
C ALA A 107 13.38 -0.83 5.76
N GLY A 108 12.90 -2.02 6.11
CA GLY A 108 11.71 -2.16 6.94
C GLY A 108 11.12 -3.55 6.91
N THR A 109 10.02 -3.73 7.65
CA THR A 109 9.20 -4.93 7.60
C THR A 109 8.06 -4.71 6.62
N TYR A 110 7.93 -5.60 5.65
CA TYR A 110 6.90 -5.62 4.64
C TYR A 110 5.89 -6.72 4.93
N ARG A 111 4.61 -6.38 4.92
CA ARG A 111 3.52 -7.33 4.80
C ARG A 111 3.45 -7.74 3.33
N VAL A 112 3.63 -9.02 3.04
CA VAL A 112 3.49 -9.57 1.68
C VAL A 112 2.17 -10.31 1.61
N SER A 113 1.36 -9.95 0.64
CA SER A 113 0.02 -10.50 0.44
C SER A 113 -0.21 -10.83 -1.03
N GLY A 114 -1.07 -11.81 -1.30
CA GLY A 114 -1.49 -12.18 -2.65
C GLY A 114 -3.00 -12.12 -2.81
N THR A 115 -3.48 -11.99 -4.04
CA THR A 115 -4.90 -12.09 -4.38
C THR A 115 -5.09 -13.00 -5.58
N TRP A 116 -6.15 -13.80 -5.54
CA TRP A 116 -6.59 -14.68 -6.62
C TRP A 116 -8.08 -14.94 -6.46
N VAL A 117 -8.73 -15.37 -7.53
CA VAL A 117 -10.10 -15.89 -7.43
C VAL A 117 -10.03 -17.35 -7.02
N PRO A 118 -10.67 -17.76 -5.90
CA PRO A 118 -10.67 -19.15 -5.49
C PRO A 118 -11.29 -20.05 -6.56
N GLU A 119 -10.63 -21.17 -6.85
CA GLU A 119 -11.11 -22.18 -7.81
C GLU A 119 -11.32 -23.53 -7.11
N PRO A 120 -12.47 -23.77 -6.44
CA PRO A 120 -12.66 -24.89 -5.51
C PRO A 120 -12.45 -26.28 -6.11
N ASN A 121 -12.58 -26.43 -7.44
CA ASN A 121 -12.47 -27.71 -8.14
C ASN A 121 -11.30 -27.76 -9.15
N GLY A 122 -10.50 -26.70 -9.23
CA GLY A 122 -9.45 -26.55 -10.24
C GLY A 122 -8.13 -25.96 -9.73
N GLY A 123 -8.18 -25.21 -8.62
CA GLY A 123 -7.00 -24.60 -8.01
C GLY A 123 -6.10 -25.63 -7.32
N ALA A 124 -4.79 -25.38 -7.32
CA ALA A 124 -3.84 -26.20 -6.60
C ALA A 124 -4.00 -26.02 -5.08
N THR A 125 -4.00 -27.10 -4.32
CA THR A 125 -4.07 -27.03 -2.85
C THR A 125 -2.74 -26.74 -2.18
N ASN A 126 -1.66 -26.72 -2.96
CA ASN A 126 -0.28 -26.65 -2.49
C ASN A 126 0.63 -25.92 -3.49
N MET A 127 0.16 -24.83 -4.10
CA MET A 127 0.96 -24.02 -5.00
C MET A 127 2.24 -23.54 -4.29
N PRO A 128 3.44 -23.88 -4.78
CA PRO A 128 4.69 -23.46 -4.15
C PRO A 128 4.91 -21.95 -4.36
N VAL A 129 5.26 -21.26 -3.28
CA VAL A 129 5.62 -19.85 -3.27
C VAL A 129 6.96 -19.67 -2.56
N THR A 130 7.84 -18.85 -3.14
CA THR A 130 9.11 -18.47 -2.53
C THR A 130 9.21 -16.96 -2.42
N ILE A 131 9.43 -16.45 -1.21
CA ILE A 131 9.74 -15.05 -0.92
C ILE A 131 11.26 -14.93 -0.81
N SER A 132 11.88 -14.18 -1.71
CA SER A 132 13.33 -14.01 -1.81
C SER A 132 13.75 -12.54 -1.61
N GLY A 133 15.06 -12.31 -1.48
CA GLY A 133 15.62 -10.96 -1.30
C GLY A 133 15.41 -10.36 0.09
N ILE A 134 14.93 -11.17 1.03
CA ILE A 134 14.60 -10.80 2.41
C ILE A 134 15.75 -11.11 3.37
N VAL A 135 15.68 -10.53 4.56
CA VAL A 135 16.60 -10.85 5.66
C VAL A 135 16.44 -12.30 6.09
N GLY A 136 17.55 -13.02 6.24
CA GLY A 136 17.55 -14.41 6.69
C GLY A 136 17.52 -15.43 5.55
N GLY A 137 17.46 -14.97 4.30
CA GLY A 137 17.40 -15.84 3.11
C GLY A 137 15.98 -16.20 2.72
N ASP A 138 15.86 -16.97 1.65
CA ASP A 138 14.58 -17.28 1.02
C ASP A 138 13.66 -18.09 1.94
N VAL A 139 12.38 -17.73 1.96
CA VAL A 139 11.32 -18.47 2.65
C VAL A 139 10.43 -19.12 1.61
N SER A 140 10.22 -20.43 1.74
CA SER A 140 9.29 -21.18 0.87
C SER A 140 8.07 -21.63 1.65
N MET A 141 6.91 -21.58 1.01
CA MET A 141 5.63 -21.99 1.55
C MET A 141 4.71 -22.55 0.47
N SER A 142 3.56 -23.07 0.86
CA SER A 142 2.51 -23.52 -0.05
C SER A 142 1.23 -22.73 0.16
N VAL A 143 0.59 -22.31 -0.92
CA VAL A 143 -0.71 -21.62 -0.93
C VAL A 143 -1.78 -22.57 -1.49
N ASN A 144 -2.97 -22.52 -0.91
CA ASN A 144 -4.14 -23.25 -1.42
C ASN A 144 -5.01 -22.30 -2.25
N GLU A 145 -4.99 -22.45 -3.57
CA GLU A 145 -5.73 -21.60 -4.50
C GLU A 145 -7.24 -21.91 -4.57
N GLN A 146 -7.71 -22.95 -3.87
CA GLN A 146 -9.14 -23.26 -3.77
C GLN A 146 -9.90 -22.36 -2.80
N VAL A 147 -9.16 -21.60 -2.00
CA VAL A 147 -9.67 -20.66 -0.99
C VAL A 147 -8.83 -19.39 -1.03
N LEU A 148 -9.40 -18.27 -0.56
CA LEU A 148 -8.63 -17.06 -0.30
C LEU A 148 -9.05 -16.57 1.09
N GLU A 149 -8.08 -16.37 1.97
CA GLU A 149 -8.30 -15.78 3.29
C GLU A 149 -8.33 -14.24 3.16
N HIS A 150 -9.37 -13.60 3.70
CA HIS A 150 -9.60 -12.16 3.53
C HIS A 150 -8.90 -11.35 4.62
N ASP A 151 -7.57 -11.42 4.69
CA ASP A 151 -6.77 -10.78 5.76
C ASP A 151 -6.66 -9.25 5.62
N LEU A 152 -6.78 -8.75 4.39
CA LEU A 152 -6.74 -7.32 4.05
C LEU A 152 -7.75 -7.01 2.95
N PHE A 153 -8.32 -5.80 3.01
CA PHE A 153 -9.04 -5.21 1.91
C PHE A 153 -8.30 -3.94 1.47
N ASP A 154 -7.77 -3.94 0.25
CA ASP A 154 -7.03 -2.82 -0.34
C ASP A 154 -7.26 -2.78 -1.85
N ASP A 155 -7.26 -1.57 -2.41
CA ASP A 155 -7.56 -1.26 -3.82
C ASP A 155 -8.83 -1.95 -4.38
N GLY A 156 -9.83 -2.17 -3.51
CA GLY A 156 -11.11 -2.79 -3.87
C GLY A 156 -11.14 -4.33 -3.86
N PHE A 157 -10.04 -4.99 -3.48
CA PHE A 157 -9.90 -6.45 -3.48
C PHE A 157 -9.54 -7.00 -2.10
N TYR A 158 -9.88 -8.27 -1.87
CA TYR A 158 -9.40 -9.02 -0.72
C TYR A 158 -8.04 -9.66 -1.01
N TRP A 159 -7.15 -9.57 -0.03
CA TRP A 159 -5.79 -10.08 -0.09
C TRP A 159 -5.55 -11.02 1.07
N GLN A 160 -4.86 -12.13 0.80
CA GLN A 160 -4.38 -13.08 1.80
C GLN A 160 -2.94 -12.79 2.17
N ASP A 161 -2.62 -12.84 3.47
CA ASP A 161 -1.26 -12.66 3.94
C ASP A 161 -0.40 -13.89 3.72
N LEU A 162 0.77 -13.67 3.13
CA LEU A 162 1.84 -14.66 3.00
C LEU A 162 2.89 -14.49 4.10
N GLY A 163 2.89 -13.34 4.79
CA GLY A 163 3.67 -13.11 5.98
C GLY A 163 4.25 -11.70 6.10
N TYR A 164 5.13 -11.55 7.08
CA TYR A 164 5.84 -10.31 7.35
C TYR A 164 7.33 -10.56 7.21
N PHE A 165 7.98 -9.84 6.30
CA PHE A 165 9.37 -10.08 5.93
C PHE A 165 10.18 -8.80 6.04
N GLN A 166 11.42 -8.93 6.51
CA GLN A 166 12.32 -7.78 6.61
C GLN A 166 13.09 -7.59 5.30
N GLN A 167 13.35 -6.33 4.95
CA GLN A 167 14.25 -5.90 3.89
C GLN A 167 15.31 -4.96 4.50
N TRP A 168 16.60 -5.17 4.21
CA TRP A 168 17.66 -4.23 4.60
C TRP A 168 17.92 -3.18 3.53
N HIS A 169 18.49 -2.05 3.94
CA HIS A 169 19.22 -1.16 3.04
C HIS A 169 20.58 -1.79 2.77
N ASN A 170 20.97 -1.92 1.50
CA ASN A 170 22.34 -2.28 1.13
C ASN A 170 23.27 -1.14 1.57
N TYR A 171 23.84 -1.23 2.78
CA TYR A 171 25.11 -0.57 3.03
C TYR A 171 26.17 -1.44 2.35
N SER A 172 26.62 -1.03 1.16
CA SER A 172 27.83 -1.56 0.58
C SER A 172 28.93 -1.48 1.64
N ASN A 173 29.50 -2.63 2.01
CA ASN A 173 30.71 -2.69 2.81
C ASN A 173 31.87 -2.08 2.02
N ASP A 174 31.96 -0.75 2.02
CA ASP A 174 33.20 -0.04 1.72
C ASP A 174 34.09 -0.11 2.96
N PHE A 175 34.65 -1.29 3.16
CA PHE A 175 35.81 -1.49 4.02
C PHE A 175 36.78 -2.42 3.31
N ARG A 176 37.62 -1.84 2.45
CA ARG A 176 39.08 -1.67 2.67
C ARG A 176 39.79 -1.39 1.35
#